data_AF-A0AA39MLI2-F1
#
_entry.id   AF-A0AA39MLI2-F1
#
_cell.length_a   1.000
_cell.length_b   1.000
_cell.length_c   1.000
_cell.angle_alpha   90.00
_cell.angle_beta   90.00
_cell.angle_gamma   90.00
#
_symmetry.space_group_name_H-M   'P 1'
#
loop_
_entity.id
_entity.type
_entity.pdbx_description
1 polymer ?
#
loop_
_entity_poly.entity_id
_entity_poly.type
_entity_poly.pdbx_seq_one_letter_code
_entity_poly.pdbx_strand_id
1 'polypeptide(L)'
;MSARLFEIKGWAHITIAILLTVKPSVVYNSPMTPTKLSKTDYKHISDAAVAPGFNQAIACMVAAVGVGFIVGARSGPAARPALFSMTLTWGVLSLITCATSRGSATLLFSGINHILFSGLSYYFDSSLVK
;
A
#
# COMPACT_ATOMS: atom_id res chain seq x y z
N MET A 1 -20.61 -4.91 -1.37
CA MET A 1 -19.46 -4.63 -2.25
C MET A 1 -18.22 -4.21 -1.46
N SER A 2 -18.29 -3.23 -0.55
CA SER A 2 -17.13 -2.71 0.20
C SER A 2 -16.39 -3.76 1.05
N ALA A 3 -17.10 -4.65 1.75
CA ALA A 3 -16.46 -5.71 2.53
C ALA A 3 -15.55 -6.63 1.67
N ARG A 4 -16.02 -7.02 0.48
CA ARG A 4 -15.23 -7.87 -0.43
C ARG A 4 -14.01 -7.12 -0.96
N LEU A 5 -14.15 -5.83 -1.23
CA LEU A 5 -13.06 -4.97 -1.64
C LEU A 5 -11.95 -4.94 -0.55
N PHE A 6 -12.31 -4.70 0.71
CA PHE A 6 -11.37 -4.74 1.84
C PHE A 6 -10.70 -6.11 2.01
N GLU A 7 -11.44 -7.21 1.87
CA GLU A 7 -10.86 -8.55 1.93
C GLU A 7 -9.84 -8.80 0.81
N ILE A 8 -10.14 -8.39 -0.43
CA ILE A 8 -9.22 -8.49 -1.57
C ILE A 8 -7.94 -7.68 -1.31
N LYS A 9 -8.04 -6.46 -0.78
CA LYS A 9 -6.87 -5.66 -0.39
C LYS A 9 -6.06 -6.32 0.71
N GLY A 10 -6.72 -6.94 1.68
CA GLY A 10 -6.05 -7.72 2.72
C GLY A 10 -5.18 -8.83 2.12
N TRP A 11 -5.74 -9.64 1.22
CA TRP A 11 -4.97 -10.69 0.52
C TRP A 11 -3.87 -10.14 -0.38
N ALA A 12 -4.09 -9.00 -1.03
CA ALA A 12 -3.05 -8.32 -1.80
C ALA A 12 -1.86 -7.90 -0.91
N HIS A 13 -2.13 -7.36 0.28
CA HIS A 13 -1.06 -7.04 1.24
C HIS A 13 -0.31 -8.29 1.72
N ILE A 14 -0.99 -9.38 2.04
CA ILE A 14 -0.32 -10.64 2.40
C ILE A 14 0.60 -11.11 1.27
N THR A 15 0.14 -11.02 0.02
CA THR A 15 0.93 -11.39 -1.15
C THR A 15 2.18 -10.52 -1.29
N ILE A 16 2.04 -9.20 -1.15
CA ILE A 16 3.18 -8.27 -1.17
C ILE A 16 4.16 -8.54 -0.02
N ALA A 17 3.66 -8.85 1.17
CA ALA A 17 4.51 -9.19 2.32
C ALA A 17 5.35 -10.44 2.06
N ILE A 18 4.74 -11.51 1.51
CA ILE A 18 5.46 -12.72 1.11
C ILE A 18 6.55 -12.39 0.08
N LEU A 19 6.21 -11.58 -0.94
CA LEU A 19 7.18 -11.16 -1.95
C LEU A 19 8.33 -10.35 -1.36
N LEU A 20 8.05 -9.43 -0.42
CA LEU A 20 9.08 -8.64 0.27
C LEU A 20 9.96 -9.49 1.18
N THR A 21 9.43 -10.52 1.82
CA THR A 21 10.21 -11.44 2.66
C THR A 21 11.11 -12.35 1.84
N VAL A 22 10.61 -12.90 0.73
CA VAL A 22 11.35 -13.91 -0.04
C VAL A 22 12.25 -13.27 -1.10
N LYS A 23 11.76 -12.26 -1.81
CA LYS A 23 12.45 -11.66 -2.96
C LYS A 23 11.99 -10.21 -3.20
N PRO A 24 12.41 -9.25 -2.35
CA PRO A 24 11.95 -7.86 -2.42
C PRO A 24 12.28 -7.19 -3.77
N SER A 25 13.29 -7.68 -4.48
CA SER A 25 13.62 -7.24 -5.83
C SER A 25 12.47 -7.41 -6.83
N VAL A 26 11.54 -8.35 -6.62
CA VAL A 26 10.36 -8.52 -7.49
C VAL A 26 9.43 -7.31 -7.40
N VAL A 27 9.31 -6.74 -6.20
CA VAL A 27 8.50 -5.53 -5.96
C VAL A 27 9.24 -4.30 -6.45
N TYR A 28 10.54 -4.18 -6.15
CA TYR A 28 11.31 -3.00 -6.49
C TYR A 28 11.72 -2.90 -7.96
N ASN A 29 11.85 -4.02 -8.67
CA ASN A 29 12.16 -4.03 -10.11
C ASN A 29 10.92 -4.28 -10.97
N SER A 30 9.72 -4.17 -10.40
CA SER A 30 8.49 -4.36 -11.16
C SER A 30 8.40 -3.31 -12.29
N PRO A 31 7.68 -3.58 -13.39
CA PRO A 31 7.44 -2.57 -14.43
C PRO A 31 6.64 -1.36 -13.90
N MET A 32 5.97 -1.50 -12.75
CA MET A 32 5.36 -0.40 -12.00
C MET A 32 6.39 0.36 -11.16
N THR A 33 7.68 0.08 -11.27
CA THR A 33 8.74 0.80 -10.56
C THR A 33 9.69 1.34 -11.61
N PRO A 34 9.24 2.14 -12.60
CA PRO A 34 10.05 2.37 -13.77
C PRO A 34 11.30 3.15 -13.37
N THR A 35 12.43 2.52 -13.60
CA THR A 35 13.74 3.14 -13.88
C THR A 35 13.67 4.21 -14.99
N LYS A 36 12.52 4.38 -15.67
CA LYS A 36 12.21 5.42 -16.66
C LYS A 36 11.53 6.69 -16.11
N LEU A 37 11.20 6.77 -14.82
CA LEU A 37 10.96 8.07 -14.13
C LEU A 37 12.27 8.86 -13.93
N SER A 38 13.38 8.38 -14.49
CA SER A 38 14.74 8.93 -14.53
C SER A 38 14.90 10.37 -15.03
N LYS A 39 13.83 11.08 -15.40
CA LYS A 39 13.90 12.51 -15.75
C LYS A 39 13.12 13.43 -14.83
N THR A 40 12.35 12.90 -13.88
CA THR A 40 11.57 13.69 -12.93
C THR A 40 11.80 13.17 -11.52
N ASP A 41 12.71 13.84 -10.81
CA ASP A 41 12.86 13.99 -9.35
C ASP A 41 12.98 12.76 -8.40
N TYR A 42 12.65 11.54 -8.81
CA TYR A 42 12.74 10.36 -7.93
C TYR A 42 14.12 9.69 -8.01
N LYS A 43 15.12 10.30 -7.36
CA LYS A 43 16.51 9.80 -7.34
C LYS A 43 16.71 8.54 -6.48
N HIS A 44 15.77 8.18 -5.62
CA HIS A 44 15.88 7.04 -4.72
C HIS A 44 15.04 5.85 -5.20
N ILE A 45 15.73 4.84 -5.76
CA ILE A 45 15.16 3.51 -5.99
C ILE A 45 15.34 2.72 -4.69
N SER A 46 14.27 2.06 -4.23
CA SER A 46 14.36 1.15 -3.09
C SER A 46 15.28 -0.02 -3.46
N ASP A 47 16.40 -0.17 -2.74
CA ASP A 47 17.35 -1.26 -2.98
C ASP A 47 17.12 -2.40 -1.98
N ALA A 48 16.90 -3.59 -2.52
CA ALA A 48 16.74 -4.83 -1.76
C ALA A 48 17.98 -5.22 -0.94
N ALA A 49 19.17 -4.87 -1.42
CA ALA A 49 20.46 -5.27 -0.85
C ALA A 49 21.00 -4.29 0.21
N VAL A 50 20.55 -3.04 0.21
CA VAL A 50 21.11 -1.97 1.07
C VAL A 50 20.60 -2.07 2.51
N ALA A 51 19.38 -2.57 2.73
CA ALA A 51 18.77 -2.62 4.06
C ALA A 51 17.84 -3.83 4.26
N PRO A 52 18.37 -5.06 4.36
CA PRO A 52 17.57 -6.28 4.47
C PRO A 52 16.64 -6.29 5.69
N GLY A 53 17.11 -5.80 6.85
CA GLY A 53 16.29 -5.70 8.07
C GLY A 53 15.12 -4.71 7.92
N PHE A 54 15.33 -3.62 7.20
CA PHE A 54 14.28 -2.64 6.90
C PHE A 54 13.21 -3.25 5.97
N ASN A 55 13.64 -3.98 4.93
CA ASN A 55 12.73 -4.67 4.02
C ASN A 55 11.89 -5.73 4.74
N GLN A 56 12.48 -6.47 5.67
CA GLN A 56 11.76 -7.43 6.50
C GLN A 56 10.78 -6.75 7.46
N ALA A 57 11.15 -5.60 8.06
CA ALA A 57 10.24 -4.83 8.89
C ALA A 57 9.01 -4.33 8.09
N ILE A 58 9.22 -3.86 6.86
CA ILE A 58 8.12 -3.50 5.96
C ILE A 58 7.25 -4.71 5.64
N ALA A 59 7.85 -5.87 5.33
CA ALA A 59 7.09 -7.09 5.07
C ALA A 59 6.18 -7.47 6.24
N CYS A 60 6.71 -7.45 7.47
CA CYS A 60 5.92 -7.71 8.68
C CYS A 60 4.78 -6.70 8.87
N MET A 61 5.06 -5.41 8.68
CA MET A 61 4.05 -4.35 8.77
C MET A 61 2.93 -4.57 7.74
N VAL A 62 3.28 -4.80 6.47
CA VAL A 62 2.31 -5.00 5.39
C VAL A 62 1.49 -6.28 5.64
N ALA A 63 2.11 -7.34 6.15
CA ALA A 63 1.40 -8.56 6.55
C ALA A 63 0.38 -8.28 7.65
N ALA A 64 0.78 -7.60 8.73
CA ALA A 64 -0.10 -7.26 9.85
C ALA A 64 -1.29 -6.40 9.40
N VAL A 65 -1.03 -5.38 8.57
CA VAL A 65 -2.07 -4.56 7.96
C VAL A 65 -3.00 -5.42 7.10
N GLY A 66 -2.46 -6.33 6.29
CA GLY A 66 -3.22 -7.27 5.47
C GLY A 66 -4.17 -8.15 6.28
N VAL A 67 -3.69 -8.74 7.38
CA VAL A 67 -4.54 -9.49 8.33
C VAL A 67 -5.64 -8.59 8.89
N GLY A 68 -5.31 -7.36 9.29
CA GLY A 68 -6.27 -6.38 9.78
C GLY A 68 -7.41 -6.09 8.78
N PHE A 69 -7.10 -5.99 7.49
CA PHE A 69 -8.11 -5.84 6.43
C PHE A 69 -9.00 -7.08 6.29
N ILE A 70 -8.43 -8.29 6.32
CA ILE A 70 -9.20 -9.54 6.21
C ILE A 70 -10.16 -9.70 7.39
N VAL A 71 -9.63 -9.52 8.61
CA VAL A 71 -10.43 -9.63 9.84
C VAL A 71 -11.48 -8.52 9.89
N GLY A 72 -11.08 -7.26 9.67
CA GLY A 72 -11.98 -6.12 9.70
C GLY A 72 -13.10 -6.19 8.65
N ALA A 73 -12.83 -6.77 7.46
CA ALA A 73 -13.87 -7.03 6.46
C ALA A 73 -14.95 -8.00 6.96
N ARG A 74 -14.60 -8.93 7.86
CA ARG A 74 -15.49 -9.94 8.45
C ARG A 74 -16.17 -9.44 9.74
N SER A 75 -15.59 -8.45 10.42
CA SER A 75 -16.13 -7.86 11.65
C SER A 75 -17.36 -6.97 11.44
N GLY A 76 -17.83 -6.80 10.20
CA GLY A 76 -19.06 -6.06 9.88
C GLY A 76 -18.84 -4.60 9.50
N PRO A 77 -19.93 -3.85 9.24
CA PRO A 77 -19.86 -2.49 8.69
C PRO A 77 -19.13 -1.48 9.58
N ALA A 78 -19.21 -1.62 10.90
CA ALA A 78 -18.62 -0.68 11.86
C ALA A 78 -17.09 -0.59 11.78
N ALA A 79 -16.40 -1.63 11.29
CA ALA A 79 -14.94 -1.60 11.11
C ALA A 79 -14.50 -0.86 9.84
N ARG A 80 -15.39 -0.68 8.87
CA ARG A 80 -15.03 -0.19 7.52
C ARG A 80 -14.56 1.27 7.49
N PRO A 81 -15.13 2.22 8.26
CA PRO A 81 -14.60 3.59 8.30
C PRO A 81 -13.13 3.65 8.74
N ALA A 82 -12.73 2.80 9.68
CA ALA A 82 -11.34 2.71 10.12
C ALA A 82 -10.43 2.15 9.01
N LEU A 83 -10.83 1.06 8.34
CA LEU A 83 -10.09 0.47 7.22
C LEU A 83 -9.95 1.45 6.04
N PHE A 84 -11.02 2.20 5.74
CA PHE A 84 -11.02 3.26 4.76
C PHE A 84 -10.04 4.37 5.14
N SER A 85 -10.15 4.88 6.36
CA SER A 85 -9.31 5.98 6.86
C SER A 85 -7.83 5.60 6.85
N MET A 86 -7.49 4.40 7.34
CA MET A 86 -6.13 3.88 7.29
C MET A 86 -5.59 3.82 5.85
N THR A 87 -6.41 3.33 4.91
CA THR A 87 -6.01 3.28 3.48
C THR A 87 -5.78 4.67 2.91
N LEU A 88 -6.71 5.58 3.18
CA LEU A 88 -6.66 6.95 2.66
C LEU A 88 -5.45 7.69 3.23
N THR A 89 -5.23 7.61 4.54
CA THR A 89 -4.07 8.21 5.21
C THR A 89 -2.76 7.69 4.61
N TRP A 90 -2.63 6.37 4.43
CA TRP A 90 -1.45 5.79 3.80
C TRP A 90 -1.23 6.36 2.39
N GLY A 91 -2.28 6.40 1.58
CA GLY A 91 -2.24 6.92 0.21
C GLY A 91 -1.79 8.38 0.17
N VAL A 92 -2.45 9.24 0.95
CA VAL A 92 -2.16 10.67 1.02
C VAL A 92 -0.74 10.92 1.50
N LEU A 93 -0.32 10.31 2.62
CA LEU A 93 1.03 10.52 3.16
C LEU A 93 2.11 10.00 2.22
N SER A 94 1.87 8.88 1.52
CA SER A 94 2.79 8.36 0.51
C SER A 94 2.98 9.37 -0.64
N LEU A 95 1.90 9.95 -1.15
CA LEU A 95 1.95 10.94 -2.23
C LEU A 95 2.59 12.25 -1.78
N ILE A 96 2.26 12.74 -0.57
CA ILE A 96 2.93 13.92 0.02
C ILE A 96 4.43 13.66 0.15
N THR A 97 4.82 12.49 0.65
CA THR A 97 6.23 12.11 0.76
C THR A 97 6.91 12.09 -0.61
N CYS A 98 6.21 11.64 -1.65
CA CYS A 98 6.70 11.66 -3.02
C CYS A 98 6.84 13.07 -3.60
N ALA A 99 6.07 14.05 -3.11
CA ALA A 99 6.28 15.46 -3.42
C ALA A 99 7.50 16.07 -2.69
N THR A 100 8.20 15.30 -1.86
CA THR A 100 9.43 15.71 -1.16
C THR A 100 10.66 14.96 -1.69
N SER A 101 11.86 15.31 -1.20
CA SER A 101 13.11 14.59 -1.53
C SER A 101 13.18 13.15 -1.01
N ARG A 102 12.20 12.69 -0.23
CA ARG A 102 12.12 11.33 0.35
C ARG A 102 11.30 10.35 -0.48
N GLY A 103 10.79 10.79 -1.64
CA GLY A 103 10.00 9.96 -2.54
C GLY A 103 10.79 8.79 -3.15
N SER A 104 10.08 7.70 -3.44
CA SER A 104 10.58 6.62 -4.28
C SER A 104 9.47 6.15 -5.22
N ALA A 105 9.84 5.50 -6.32
CA ALA A 105 8.86 4.91 -7.23
C ALA A 105 7.96 3.90 -6.48
N THR A 106 8.53 3.05 -5.63
CA THR A 106 7.76 2.12 -4.79
C THR A 106 6.71 2.85 -3.94
N LEU A 107 7.09 3.96 -3.32
CA LEU A 107 6.19 4.74 -2.47
C LEU A 107 5.12 5.47 -3.29
N LEU A 108 5.46 5.97 -4.47
CA LEU A 108 4.52 6.62 -5.38
C LEU A 108 3.42 5.66 -5.83
N PHE A 109 3.80 4.47 -6.30
CA PHE A 109 2.83 3.46 -6.73
C PHE A 109 2.03 2.89 -5.55
N SER A 110 2.65 2.73 -4.39
CA SER A 110 1.90 2.43 -3.15
C SER A 110 0.85 3.51 -2.88
N GLY A 111 1.23 4.79 -2.97
CA GLY A 111 0.34 5.93 -2.77
C GLY A 111 -0.85 5.93 -3.73
N ILE A 112 -0.58 5.81 -5.03
CA ILE A 112 -1.61 5.73 -6.08
C ILE A 112 -2.57 4.56 -5.82
N ASN A 113 -2.06 3.36 -5.54
CA ASN A 113 -2.89 2.18 -5.28
C ASN A 113 -3.80 2.38 -4.07
N HIS A 114 -3.31 3.00 -3.00
CA HIS A 114 -4.10 3.29 -1.81
C HIS A 114 -5.18 4.35 -2.07
N ILE A 115 -4.86 5.43 -2.79
CA ILE A 115 -5.86 6.44 -3.18
C ILE A 115 -6.95 5.85 -4.07
N LEU A 116 -6.58 5.07 -5.09
CA LEU A 116 -7.54 4.41 -5.98
C LEU A 116 -8.46 3.47 -5.20
N PHE A 117 -7.89 2.69 -4.27
CA PHE A 117 -8.67 1.79 -3.44
C PHE A 117 -9.61 2.54 -2.49
N SER A 118 -9.16 3.63 -1.87
CA SER A 118 -10.02 4.49 -1.05
C SER A 118 -11.13 5.10 -1.89
N GLY A 119 -10.82 5.61 -3.09
CA GLY A 119 -11.82 6.14 -4.02
C GLY A 119 -12.88 5.10 -4.41
N LEU A 120 -12.47 3.88 -4.74
CA LEU A 120 -13.39 2.76 -5.01
C LEU A 120 -14.22 2.39 -3.77
N SER A 121 -13.59 2.35 -2.59
CA SER A 121 -14.29 2.04 -1.34
C SER A 121 -15.37 3.08 -1.05
N TYR A 122 -15.06 4.36 -1.19
CA TYR A 122 -16.01 5.47 -1.03
C TYR A 122 -17.12 5.42 -2.08
N TYR A 123 -16.78 5.15 -3.34
CA TYR A 123 -17.76 5.03 -4.42
C TYR A 123 -18.78 3.92 -4.14
N PHE A 124 -18.34 2.78 -3.61
CA PHE A 124 -19.23 1.66 -3.28
C PHE A 124 -19.91 1.77 -1.92
N ASP A 125 -19.45 2.67 -1.05
CA ASP A 125 -19.96 2.84 0.31
C ASP A 125 -19.64 4.26 0.81
N SER A 126 -20.52 5.22 0.52
CA SER A 126 -20.32 6.61 0.92
C SER A 126 -20.55 6.86 2.41
N SER A 127 -21.04 5.85 3.16
CA SER A 127 -21.19 5.93 4.62
C SER A 127 -19.87 5.88 5.38
N LEU A 128 -18.75 5.58 4.69
CA LEU A 128 -17.42 5.47 5.29
C LEU A 128 -16.85 6.77 5.88
N VAL A 129 -17.48 7.91 5.59
CA VAL A 129 -17.08 9.27 6.01
C VAL A 129 -18.20 10.03 6.74
N LYS A 130 -19.28 9.33 7.09
CA LYS A 130 -20.40 9.88 7.88
C LYS A 130 -20.30 9.40 9.31
#